data_AF-A0A7W4YED9-F1
#
_entry.id   AF-A0A7W4YED9-F1
#
_cell.length_a   1.000
_cell.length_b   1.000
_cell.length_c   1.000
_cell.angle_alpha   90.00
_cell.angle_beta   90.00
_cell.angle_gamma   90.00
#
_symmetry.space_group_name_H-M   'P 1'
#
loop_
_entity.id
_entity.type
_entity.pdbx_description
1 polymer ?
#
loop_
_entity_poly.entity_id
_entity_poly.type
_entity_poly.pdbx_seq_one_letter_code
_entity_poly.pdbx_strand_id
1 'polypeptide(L)'
;MSVTPGAEQQDSLQEAKRKNDRFLGIGFLVLGLVATIVNMTTFTENSLAGQMALLYKDFGINDYVRPEGLATLSLTAIIVLPAIYALTLYLTLIRWKAGKRAMWIPIIGAVVTLITIFGFTLTAILLHGELLQALSSGALPTATPTST
;
A
#
# COMPACT_ATOMS: atom_id res chain seq x y z
N MET A 1 -11.35 50.04 -23.62
CA MET A 1 -11.42 48.65 -23.12
C MET A 1 -10.85 48.65 -21.71
N SER A 2 -11.70 48.77 -20.69
CA SER A 2 -11.29 48.70 -19.29
C SER A 2 -11.14 47.23 -18.90
N VAL A 3 -9.90 46.77 -18.75
CA VAL A 3 -9.60 45.47 -18.14
C VAL A 3 -10.07 45.52 -16.70
N THR A 4 -11.05 44.69 -16.33
CA THR A 4 -11.58 44.61 -14.96
C THR A 4 -10.46 44.07 -14.05
N PRO A 5 -9.97 44.82 -13.05
CA PRO A 5 -8.80 44.44 -12.24
C PRO A 5 -8.92 43.07 -11.54
N GLY A 6 -10.14 42.55 -11.37
CA GLY A 6 -10.38 41.24 -10.77
C GLY A 6 -10.19 40.03 -11.70
N ALA A 7 -10.20 40.19 -13.03
CA ALA A 7 -10.12 39.06 -13.96
C ALA A 7 -8.71 38.48 -14.06
N GLU A 8 -7.68 39.33 -14.19
CA GLU A 8 -6.27 38.89 -14.25
C GLU A 8 -5.79 38.27 -12.93
N GLN A 9 -6.30 38.78 -11.80
CA GLN A 9 -6.00 38.23 -10.48
C GLN A 9 -6.67 36.87 -10.25
N GLN A 10 -7.85 36.63 -10.83
CA GLN A 10 -8.52 35.33 -10.76
C GLN A 10 -7.84 34.27 -11.63
N ASP A 11 -7.38 34.63 -12.84
CA ASP A 11 -6.70 33.70 -13.73
C ASP A 11 -5.34 33.24 -13.17
N SER A 12 -4.55 34.16 -12.63
CA SER A 12 -3.27 33.82 -11.97
C SER A 12 -3.45 32.90 -10.76
N LEU A 13 -4.49 33.13 -9.94
CA LEU A 13 -4.84 32.24 -8.82
C LEU A 13 -5.30 30.86 -9.28
N GLN A 14 -6.07 30.77 -10.38
CA GLN A 14 -6.49 29.48 -10.94
C GLN A 14 -5.31 28.71 -11.51
N GLU A 15 -4.38 29.37 -12.18
CA GLU A 15 -3.17 28.76 -12.72
C GLU A 15 -2.26 28.24 -11.60
N ALA A 16 -2.06 29.03 -10.53
CA ALA A 16 -1.33 28.61 -9.35
C ALA A 16 -1.96 27.36 -8.70
N LYS A 17 -3.30 27.31 -8.57
CA LYS A 17 -4.01 26.13 -8.05
C LYS A 17 -3.82 24.89 -8.94
N ARG A 18 -3.77 25.04 -10.26
CA ARG A 18 -3.52 23.93 -11.21
C ARG A 18 -2.08 23.43 -11.12
N LYS A 19 -1.10 24.33 -10.98
CA LYS A 19 0.33 23.97 -10.79
C LYS A 19 0.53 23.21 -9.47
N ASN A 20 -0.10 23.67 -8.39
CA ASN A 20 -0.03 23.01 -7.08
C ASN A 20 -0.67 21.61 -7.08
N ASP A 21 -1.84 21.43 -7.71
CA ASP A 21 -2.49 20.11 -7.87
C ASP A 21 -1.58 19.10 -8.56
N ARG A 22 -0.88 19.53 -9.62
CA ARG A 22 0.07 18.68 -10.34
C ARG A 22 1.29 18.34 -9.50
N PHE A 23 1.92 19.32 -8.85
CA PHE A 23 3.11 19.08 -8.03
C PHE A 23 2.83 18.07 -6.91
N LEU A 24 1.75 18.26 -6.16
CA LEU A 24 1.35 17.34 -5.09
C LEU A 24 0.94 15.96 -5.62
N GLY A 25 0.18 15.91 -6.72
CA GLY A 25 -0.19 14.64 -7.33
C GLY A 25 1.01 13.86 -7.85
N ILE A 26 2.03 14.52 -8.42
CA ILE A 26 3.30 13.87 -8.79
C ILE A 26 4.00 13.33 -7.55
N GLY A 27 4.08 14.13 -6.47
CA GLY A 27 4.66 13.68 -5.20
C GLY A 27 4.00 12.39 -4.69
N PHE A 28 2.66 12.32 -4.69
CA PHE A 28 1.95 11.11 -4.30
C PHE A 28 2.18 9.93 -5.23
N LEU A 29 2.28 10.15 -6.54
CA LEU A 29 2.57 9.08 -7.49
C LEU A 29 3.99 8.53 -7.29
N VAL A 30 4.98 9.39 -7.07
CA VAL A 30 6.36 8.95 -6.78
C VAL A 30 6.41 8.15 -5.48
N LEU A 31 5.78 8.65 -4.42
CA LEU A 31 5.66 7.92 -3.16
C LEU A 31 4.95 6.58 -3.35
N GLY A 32 3.86 6.56 -4.13
CA GLY A 32 3.11 5.36 -4.46
C GLY A 32 3.94 4.34 -5.24
N LEU A 33 4.79 4.78 -6.16
CA LEU A 33 5.70 3.91 -6.90
C LEU A 33 6.70 3.23 -5.98
N VAL A 34 7.37 4.02 -5.13
CA VAL A 34 8.34 3.51 -4.15
C VAL A 34 7.65 2.53 -3.20
N ALA A 35 6.49 2.89 -2.66
CA ALA A 35 5.71 2.02 -1.80
C ALA A 35 5.31 0.72 -2.51
N THR A 36 4.93 0.78 -3.79
CA THR A 36 4.58 -0.42 -4.58
C THR A 36 5.78 -1.35 -4.72
N ILE A 37 6.96 -0.82 -5.06
CA ILE A 37 8.19 -1.62 -5.19
C ILE A 37 8.55 -2.29 -3.86
N VAL A 38 8.49 -1.54 -2.76
CA VAL A 38 8.74 -2.09 -1.41
C VAL A 38 7.74 -3.19 -1.07
N ASN A 39 6.44 -2.98 -1.33
CA ASN A 39 5.45 -4.01 -1.04
C ASN A 39 5.62 -5.26 -1.90
N MET A 40 6.05 -5.13 -3.17
CA MET A 40 6.34 -6.30 -4.00
C MET A 40 7.43 -7.18 -3.40
N THR A 41 8.45 -6.61 -2.75
CA THR A 41 9.50 -7.41 -2.08
C THR A 41 9.00 -7.98 -0.75
N THR A 42 8.19 -7.23 0.00
CA THR A 42 7.55 -7.68 1.25
C THR A 42 6.62 -8.87 1.03
N PHE A 43 5.85 -8.89 -0.07
CA PHE A 43 4.87 -9.93 -0.35
C PHE A 43 5.43 -11.13 -1.14
N THR A 44 6.75 -11.23 -1.31
CA THR A 44 7.36 -12.46 -1.81
C THR A 44 7.12 -13.62 -0.85
N GLU A 45 6.98 -14.83 -1.37
CA GLU A 45 6.68 -16.02 -0.59
C GLU A 45 7.69 -16.26 0.54
N ASN A 46 8.98 -16.05 0.26
CA ASN A 46 10.04 -16.18 1.27
C ASN A 46 10.00 -15.07 2.32
N SER A 47 9.67 -13.83 1.92
CA SER A 47 9.54 -12.73 2.87
C SER A 47 8.33 -12.92 3.79
N LEU A 48 7.19 -13.33 3.23
CA LEU A 48 6.01 -13.68 4.02
C LEU A 48 6.30 -14.84 4.96
N ALA A 49 6.95 -15.91 4.47
CA ALA A 49 7.32 -17.04 5.31
C ALA A 49 8.26 -16.64 6.44
N GLY A 50 9.26 -15.78 6.17
CA GLY A 50 10.16 -15.25 7.19
C GLY A 50 9.42 -14.42 8.24
N GLN A 51 8.50 -13.54 7.83
CA GLN A 51 7.67 -12.76 8.74
C GLN A 51 6.78 -13.64 9.63
N MET A 52 6.17 -14.69 9.06
CA MET A 52 5.33 -15.61 9.82
C MET A 52 6.15 -16.48 10.77
N ALA A 53 7.33 -16.95 10.35
CA ALA A 53 8.24 -17.68 11.23
C ALA A 53 8.71 -16.84 12.43
N LEU A 54 8.91 -15.53 12.25
CA LEU A 54 9.18 -14.62 13.37
C LEU A 54 7.99 -14.53 14.33
N LEU A 55 6.76 -14.41 13.81
CA LEU A 55 5.56 -14.44 14.64
C LEU A 55 5.42 -15.77 15.40
N TYR A 56 5.66 -16.90 14.75
CA TYR A 56 5.65 -18.22 15.42
C TYR A 56 6.60 -18.24 16.62
N LYS A 57 7.84 -17.78 16.40
CA LYS A 57 8.85 -17.66 17.47
C LYS A 57 8.38 -16.74 18.60
N ASP A 58 7.82 -15.58 18.25
CA ASP A 58 7.33 -14.62 19.24
C ASP A 58 6.18 -15.20 20.06
N PHE A 59 5.28 -15.98 19.46
CA PHE A 59 4.19 -16.67 20.16
C PHE A 59 4.61 -17.99 20.84
N GLY A 60 5.88 -18.38 20.79
CA GLY A 60 6.38 -19.62 21.39
C GLY A 60 5.87 -20.88 20.69
N ILE A 61 5.42 -20.74 19.44
CA ILE A 61 5.00 -21.85 18.58
C ILE A 61 6.26 -22.43 17.94
N ASN A 62 6.52 -23.71 18.21
CA ASN A 62 7.65 -24.42 17.62
C ASN A 62 7.31 -24.88 16.19
N ASP A 63 8.34 -25.11 15.38
CA ASP A 63 8.26 -25.75 14.06
C ASP A 63 7.35 -25.03 13.04
N TYR A 64 7.82 -23.87 12.56
CA TYR A 64 7.18 -23.20 11.42
C TYR A 64 7.14 -24.12 10.20
N VAL A 65 5.92 -24.44 9.76
CA VAL A 65 5.65 -25.12 8.49
C VAL A 65 4.98 -24.14 7.54
N ARG A 66 5.54 -24.03 6.33
CA ARG A 66 4.96 -23.17 5.29
C ARG A 66 3.59 -23.72 4.87
N PRO A 67 2.51 -22.95 4.96
CA PRO A 67 1.18 -23.44 4.59
C PRO A 67 1.03 -23.54 3.07
N GLU A 68 0.19 -24.49 2.66
CA GLU A 68 -0.27 -24.58 1.29
C GLU A 68 -1.01 -23.29 0.90
N GLY A 69 -0.77 -22.77 -0.30
CA GLY A 69 -1.38 -21.54 -0.80
C GLY A 69 -0.61 -20.25 -0.51
N LEU A 70 0.46 -20.26 0.31
CA LEU A 70 1.29 -19.07 0.53
C LEU A 70 1.95 -18.58 -0.79
N ALA A 71 2.38 -19.51 -1.64
CA ALA A 71 2.91 -19.22 -2.97
C ALA A 71 1.89 -18.49 -3.86
N THR A 72 0.66 -18.99 -3.89
CA THR A 72 -0.44 -18.40 -4.65
C THR A 72 -0.80 -17.01 -4.13
N LEU A 73 -0.85 -16.84 -2.80
CA LEU A 73 -1.10 -15.55 -2.17
C LEU A 73 -0.01 -14.53 -2.53
N SER A 74 1.26 -14.93 -2.40
CA SER A 74 2.42 -14.12 -2.79
C SER A 74 2.33 -13.67 -4.25
N LEU A 75 2.11 -14.60 -5.17
CA LEU A 75 1.99 -14.30 -6.60
C LEU A 75 0.84 -13.32 -6.86
N THR A 76 -0.32 -13.55 -6.22
CA THR A 76 -1.49 -12.69 -6.37
C THR A 76 -1.19 -11.27 -5.88
N ALA A 77 -0.56 -11.12 -4.72
CA ALA A 77 -0.20 -9.81 -4.18
C ALA A 77 0.80 -9.06 -5.07
N ILE A 78 1.82 -9.77 -5.58
CA ILE A 78 2.84 -9.23 -6.49
C ILE A 78 2.21 -8.71 -7.80
N ILE A 79 1.10 -9.28 -8.26
CA ILE A 79 0.41 -8.84 -9.49
C ILE A 79 -0.60 -7.73 -9.18
N VAL A 80 -1.40 -7.89 -8.12
CA VAL A 80 -2.52 -6.99 -7.82
C VAL A 80 -2.03 -5.61 -7.39
N LEU A 81 -0.98 -5.51 -6.55
CA LEU A 81 -0.50 -4.22 -6.05
C LEU A 81 0.02 -3.31 -7.17
N PRO A 82 0.88 -3.79 -8.11
CA PRO A 82 1.27 -3.01 -9.28
C PRO A 82 0.10 -2.68 -10.20
N ALA A 83 -0.90 -3.56 -10.33
CA ALA A 83 -2.08 -3.29 -11.15
C ALA A 83 -2.91 -2.11 -10.58
N ILE A 84 -3.09 -2.05 -9.26
CA ILE A 84 -3.75 -0.91 -8.58
C ILE A 84 -2.97 0.38 -8.81
N TYR A 85 -1.65 0.34 -8.66
CA TYR A 85 -0.79 1.49 -8.92
C TYR A 85 -0.88 1.95 -10.38
N ALA A 86 -0.78 1.02 -11.34
CA ALA A 86 -0.86 1.31 -12.76
C ALA A 86 -2.21 1.95 -13.14
N LEU A 87 -3.31 1.45 -12.59
CA LEU A 87 -4.64 2.02 -12.80
C LEU A 87 -4.74 3.44 -12.21
N THR A 88 -4.23 3.64 -10.99
CA THR A 88 -4.19 4.96 -10.32
C THR A 88 -3.39 5.96 -11.14
N LEU A 89 -2.21 5.56 -11.63
CA LEU A 89 -1.35 6.36 -12.49
C LEU A 89 -2.07 6.71 -13.80
N TYR A 90 -2.64 5.71 -14.47
CA TYR A 90 -3.36 5.88 -15.73
C TYR A 90 -4.52 6.87 -15.62
N LEU A 91 -5.38 6.72 -14.60
CA LEU A 91 -6.52 7.61 -14.35
C LEU A 91 -6.06 9.04 -14.02
N THR A 92 -4.97 9.18 -13.26
CA THR A 92 -4.39 10.49 -12.94
C THR A 92 -3.90 11.18 -14.21
N LEU A 93 -3.17 10.47 -15.07
CA LEU A 93 -2.63 10.99 -16.32
C LEU A 93 -3.74 11.41 -17.30
N ILE A 94 -4.77 10.57 -17.50
CA ILE A 94 -5.92 10.93 -18.36
C ILE A 94 -6.59 12.21 -17.86
N ARG A 95 -6.78 12.33 -16.55
CA ARG A 95 -7.48 13.48 -15.99
C ARG A 95 -6.67 14.76 -16.07
N TRP A 96 -5.35 14.68 -15.93
CA TRP A 96 -4.44 15.79 -16.20
C TRP A 96 -4.39 16.19 -17.68
N LYS A 97 -4.44 15.23 -18.61
CA LYS A 97 -4.56 15.50 -20.05
C LYS A 97 -5.85 16.24 -20.40
N ALA A 98 -6.93 15.99 -19.66
CA ALA A 98 -8.19 16.71 -19.78
C ALA A 98 -8.20 18.09 -19.07
N GLY A 99 -7.06 18.55 -18.51
CA GLY A 99 -6.96 19.83 -17.80
C GLY A 99 -7.70 19.88 -16.46
N LYS A 100 -8.16 18.74 -15.95
CA LYS A 100 -8.92 18.63 -14.70
C LYS A 100 -7.98 18.36 -13.51
N ARG A 101 -8.43 18.76 -12.31
CA ARG A 101 -7.75 18.40 -11.06
C ARG A 101 -7.83 16.89 -10.81
N ALA A 102 -6.70 16.32 -10.43
CA ALA A 102 -6.55 14.88 -10.29
C ALA A 102 -5.80 14.44 -9.02
N MET A 103 -5.33 15.37 -8.17
CA MET A 103 -4.60 15.05 -6.93
C MET A 103 -5.33 14.08 -6.00
N TRP A 104 -6.67 14.06 -6.02
CA TRP A 104 -7.47 13.12 -5.21
C TRP A 104 -7.35 11.67 -5.68
N ILE A 105 -7.00 11.42 -6.95
CA ILE A 105 -6.91 10.06 -7.50
C ILE A 105 -5.78 9.27 -6.84
N PRO A 106 -4.53 9.78 -6.75
CA PRO A 106 -3.46 9.12 -6.00
C PRO A 106 -3.82 8.85 -4.54
N ILE A 107 -4.58 9.73 -3.88
CA ILE A 107 -5.01 9.55 -2.48
C ILE A 107 -5.95 8.35 -2.38
N ILE A 108 -6.96 8.26 -3.25
CA ILE A 108 -7.87 7.11 -3.27
C ILE A 108 -7.12 5.83 -3.64
N GLY A 109 -6.21 5.89 -4.61
CA GLY A 109 -5.36 4.75 -4.96
C GLY A 109 -4.56 4.24 -3.75
N ALA A 110 -3.98 5.15 -2.95
CA ALA A 110 -3.28 4.79 -1.73
C ALA A 110 -4.20 4.11 -0.69
N VAL A 111 -5.43 4.61 -0.52
CA VAL A 111 -6.42 3.99 0.40
C VAL A 111 -6.79 2.58 -0.08
N VAL A 112 -7.06 2.40 -1.37
CA VAL A 112 -7.36 1.09 -1.95
C VAL A 112 -6.18 0.13 -1.73
N THR A 113 -4.95 0.56 -2.02
CA THR A 113 -3.74 -0.22 -1.79
C THR A 113 -3.59 -0.63 -0.31
N LEU A 114 -3.84 0.27 0.64
CA LEU A 114 -3.78 -0.06 2.07
C LEU A 114 -4.81 -1.13 2.46
N ILE A 115 -6.04 -1.03 1.96
CA ILE A 115 -7.08 -2.05 2.19
C ILE A 115 -6.65 -3.39 1.59
N THR A 116 -6.07 -3.39 0.39
CA THR A 116 -5.58 -4.59 -0.27
C THR A 116 -4.42 -5.24 0.50
N ILE A 117 -3.44 -4.46 0.95
CA ILE A 117 -2.32 -4.92 1.79
C ILE A 117 -2.88 -5.56 3.06
N PHE A 118 -3.80 -4.88 3.75
CA PHE A 118 -4.44 -5.41 4.95
C PHE A 118 -5.14 -6.74 4.68
N GLY A 119 -5.88 -6.86 3.57
CA GLY A 119 -6.51 -8.11 3.15
C GLY A 119 -5.52 -9.25 2.89
N PHE A 120 -4.40 -8.98 2.21
CA PHE A 120 -3.37 -9.99 1.97
C PHE A 120 -2.67 -10.41 3.27
N THR A 121 -2.32 -9.47 4.15
CA THR A 121 -1.72 -9.78 5.44
C THR A 121 -2.66 -10.62 6.32
N LEU A 122 -3.95 -10.26 6.39
CA LEU A 122 -4.93 -11.06 7.09
C LEU A 122 -5.04 -12.46 6.50
N THR A 123 -5.11 -12.59 5.17
CA THR A 123 -5.16 -13.90 4.51
C THR A 123 -3.92 -14.73 4.82
N ALA A 124 -2.73 -14.12 4.84
CA ALA A 124 -1.50 -14.80 5.22
C ALA A 124 -1.60 -15.35 6.66
N ILE A 125 -2.10 -14.56 7.62
CA ILE A 125 -2.32 -15.03 9.00
C ILE A 125 -3.35 -16.15 9.05
N LEU A 126 -4.46 -16.03 8.31
CA LEU A 126 -5.52 -17.05 8.27
C LEU A 126 -5.05 -18.39 7.69
N LEU A 127 -4.07 -18.39 6.78
CA LEU A 127 -3.43 -19.62 6.30
C LEU A 127 -2.62 -20.32 7.40
N HIS A 128 -2.22 -19.61 8.45
CA HIS A 128 -1.50 -20.14 9.61
C HIS A 128 -2.47 -20.33 10.79
N GLY A 129 -3.21 -21.43 10.77
CA GLY A 129 -4.22 -21.72 11.79
C GLY A 129 -3.70 -21.70 13.24
N GLU A 130 -2.42 -22.01 13.45
CA GLU A 130 -1.79 -21.99 14.78
C GLU A 130 -1.61 -20.57 15.33
N LEU A 131 -1.27 -19.60 14.49
CA LEU A 131 -1.23 -18.19 14.88
C LEU A 131 -2.61 -17.69 15.27
N LEU A 132 -3.65 -18.12 14.55
CA LEU A 132 -5.03 -17.79 14.89
C LEU A 132 -5.42 -18.34 16.26
N GLN A 133 -5.04 -19.59 16.54
CA GLN A 133 -5.29 -20.23 17.83
C GLN A 133 -4.56 -19.49 18.96
N ALA A 134 -3.28 -19.17 18.79
CA ALA A 134 -2.50 -18.39 19.76
C ALA A 134 -3.11 -17.00 20.03
N LEU A 135 -3.53 -16.29 18.99
CA LEU A 135 -4.21 -14.99 19.14
C LEU A 135 -5.55 -15.14 19.87
N SER A 136 -6.33 -16.17 19.54
CA SER A 136 -7.66 -16.39 20.14
C SER A 136 -7.63 -16.88 21.59
N SER A 137 -6.55 -17.57 21.99
CA SER A 137 -6.35 -18.06 23.35
C SER A 137 -5.85 -16.98 24.32
N GLY A 138 -5.57 -15.78 23.81
CA GLY A 138 -4.98 -14.70 24.59
C GLY A 138 -3.49 -14.94 24.89
N ALA A 139 -2.82 -15.80 24.13
CA ALA A 139 -1.39 -15.99 24.26
C ALA A 139 -0.69 -14.66 24.00
N LEU A 140 0.13 -14.23 24.97
CA LEU A 140 0.98 -13.06 24.80
C LEU A 140 2.26 -13.49 24.09
N PRO A 141 2.84 -12.63 23.23
CA PRO A 141 4.17 -12.85 22.70
C PRO A 141 5.14 -13.14 23.86
N THR A 142 5.73 -14.33 23.84
CA THR A 142 6.77 -14.74 24.77
C THR A 142 8.01 -13.89 24.49
N ALA A 143 8.49 -13.14 25.48
CA ALA A 143 9.73 -12.41 25.34
C ALA A 143 10.86 -13.39 25.01
N THR A 144 11.48 -13.23 23.84
CA THR A 144 12.70 -13.99 23.52
C THR A 144 13.74 -13.63 24.59
N PRO A 145 14.26 -14.59 25.39
CA PRO A 145 15.29 -14.27 26.36
C PRO A 145 16.48 -13.66 25.62
N THR A 146 16.85 -12.44 25.99
CA THR A 146 18.04 -11.79 25.46
C THR A 146 19.24 -12.58 25.95
N SER A 147 19.80 -13.43 25.10
CA SER A 147 21.11 -14.04 25.36
C SER A 147 22.15 -12.92 25.33
N THR A 148 22.59 -12.51 26.53
CA THR A 148 23.79 -11.69 26.74
C THR A 148 25.04 -12.45 26.34
#